data_AF-A0A0A8UTZ0-F1
#
_entry.id   AF-A0A0A8UTZ0-F1
#
_cell.length_a   1.000
_cell.length_b   1.000
_cell.length_c   1.000
_cell.angle_alpha   90.00
_cell.angle_beta   90.00
_cell.angle_gamma   90.00
#
_symmetry.space_group_name_H-M   'P 1'
#
loop_
_entity.id
_entity.type
_entity.pdbx_description
1 polymer ?
#
loop_
_entity_poly.entity_id
_entity_poly.type
_entity_poly.pdbx_seq_one_letter_code
_entity_poly.pdbx_strand_id
1 'polypeptide(L)'
;MFNKLLKSEFSSVTSKFTSITHNALTMERLYESISDLTSRLSQKDMIESNDYRSLCIQLNYLFLNIQRDNQTFILEKKGQQAVRNLLDELNQREMKIPERYEAKEDHTFFYFHLLKSWLNFATGNFSEAIKLLEIARTFPQKTKALETDHLLSVADEQMEQQKSTEQCLMQENKQTTGETALSSPEFTTLVSKYSSNKKQQLLDISDETLARYFIDPRHQKEKGDPIAAWNKREPGSVSAMVKMIRAMFNKDADLSVDFIKEMHKLALEGVTLPQAGRKLPITPGEFRKESVRFSMKVKYECSLAGYYNLSDWVEKQKIKKRHFVLITSDSFNSIELQIHTAFSQIEEQLLELINDYRANISSATSVREVIKACATFSHDFVLMHPFSDGNLRLSQQLLNFLLAKNNLPLCILSEPFLIPGVSPDELVDHIAKGFDNFEHLMTKGYLPGTNIEFDSENIDKNDNPTNLIGQSIFKSKAGPMEDNGALSGIVKLSCELH
;
A
#
# COMPACT_ATOMS: atom_id res chain seq x y z
N MET A 1 -30.70 30.75 4.86
CA MET A 1 -31.16 29.35 4.67
C MET A 1 -30.97 28.88 3.22
N PHE A 2 -31.35 29.68 2.22
CA PHE A 2 -31.17 29.38 0.79
C PHE A 2 -29.69 29.19 0.34
N ASN A 3 -28.76 30.02 0.85
CA ASN A 3 -27.31 29.85 0.60
C ASN A 3 -26.65 28.64 1.28
N LYS A 4 -27.34 27.99 2.23
CA LYS A 4 -26.84 26.79 2.93
C LYS A 4 -27.23 25.50 2.20
N LEU A 5 -28.39 25.50 1.52
CA LEU A 5 -28.82 24.40 0.63
C LEU A 5 -28.04 24.38 -0.69
N LEU A 6 -27.76 25.54 -1.29
CA LEU A 6 -26.94 25.61 -2.52
C LEU A 6 -25.50 25.11 -2.31
N LYS A 7 -24.92 25.30 -1.12
CA LYS A 7 -23.57 24.79 -0.80
C LYS A 7 -23.54 23.29 -0.51
N SER A 8 -24.60 22.70 0.06
CA SER A 8 -24.64 21.25 0.32
C SER A 8 -24.87 20.42 -0.94
N GLU A 9 -25.64 20.93 -1.90
CA GLU A 9 -25.81 20.25 -3.19
C GLU A 9 -24.54 20.32 -4.05
N PHE A 10 -23.85 21.48 -4.10
CA PHE A 10 -22.55 21.60 -4.78
C PHE A 10 -21.45 20.72 -4.15
N SER A 11 -21.46 20.54 -2.83
CA SER A 11 -20.46 19.75 -2.09
C SER A 11 -20.63 18.23 -2.26
N SER A 12 -21.86 17.75 -2.50
CA SER A 12 -22.10 16.32 -2.76
C SER A 12 -21.67 15.91 -4.17
N VAL A 13 -21.79 16.85 -5.13
CA VAL A 13 -21.29 16.69 -6.50
C VAL A 13 -19.76 16.65 -6.51
N THR A 14 -19.07 17.52 -5.77
CA THR A 14 -17.59 17.59 -5.78
C THR A 14 -16.89 16.36 -5.19
N SER A 15 -17.45 15.68 -4.18
CA SER A 15 -16.81 14.48 -3.60
C SER A 15 -16.96 13.23 -4.47
N LYS A 16 -18.10 13.08 -5.17
CA LYS A 16 -18.27 12.06 -6.22
C LYS A 16 -17.36 12.35 -7.41
N PHE A 17 -17.15 13.64 -7.71
CA PHE A 17 -16.14 14.08 -8.65
C PHE A 17 -14.72 13.68 -8.23
N THR A 18 -14.37 13.50 -6.94
CA THR A 18 -12.96 13.31 -6.56
C THR A 18 -12.41 11.89 -6.80
N SER A 19 -13.18 10.82 -6.52
CA SER A 19 -12.76 9.45 -6.89
C SER A 19 -12.94 9.18 -8.38
N ILE A 20 -13.98 9.78 -9.00
CA ILE A 20 -14.10 9.89 -10.45
C ILE A 20 -12.89 10.62 -11.01
N THR A 21 -12.37 11.67 -10.36
CA THR A 21 -11.21 12.42 -10.86
C THR A 21 -9.90 11.67 -10.72
N HIS A 22 -9.72 10.74 -9.76
CA HIS A 22 -8.45 10.00 -9.69
C HIS A 22 -8.39 8.90 -10.76
N ASN A 23 -9.46 8.12 -10.93
CA ASN A 23 -9.59 7.22 -12.08
C ASN A 23 -9.61 8.01 -13.39
N ALA A 24 -10.27 9.18 -13.44
CA ALA A 24 -10.20 10.03 -14.61
C ALA A 24 -8.81 10.61 -14.84
N LEU A 25 -8.01 10.92 -13.81
CA LEU A 25 -6.64 11.41 -13.97
C LEU A 25 -5.73 10.30 -14.51
N THR A 26 -5.89 9.09 -13.99
CA THR A 26 -5.19 7.89 -14.50
C THR A 26 -5.58 7.58 -15.94
N MET A 27 -6.88 7.62 -16.25
CA MET A 27 -7.40 7.40 -17.59
C MET A 27 -7.03 8.56 -18.53
N GLU A 28 -7.00 9.80 -18.05
CA GLU A 28 -6.58 10.98 -18.81
C GLU A 28 -5.11 10.87 -19.17
N ARG A 29 -4.24 10.47 -18.25
CA ARG A 29 -2.82 10.22 -18.55
C ARG A 29 -2.61 9.08 -19.54
N LEU A 30 -3.39 8.02 -19.43
CA LEU A 30 -3.41 6.96 -20.43
C LEU A 30 -3.86 7.52 -21.78
N TYR A 31 -4.91 8.33 -21.83
CA TYR A 31 -5.40 8.95 -23.06
C TYR A 31 -4.43 9.96 -23.64
N GLU A 32 -3.73 10.72 -22.80
CA GLU A 32 -2.64 11.61 -23.20
C GLU A 32 -1.49 10.80 -23.79
N SER A 33 -1.09 9.71 -23.16
CA SER A 33 -0.06 8.80 -23.69
C SER A 33 -0.48 8.16 -25.02
N ILE A 34 -1.74 7.73 -25.14
CA ILE A 34 -2.32 7.22 -26.40
C ILE A 34 -2.33 8.33 -27.46
N SER A 35 -2.76 9.54 -27.11
CA SER A 35 -2.89 10.66 -28.05
C SER A 35 -1.53 11.19 -28.50
N ASP A 36 -0.55 11.26 -27.61
CA ASP A 36 0.84 11.63 -27.92
C ASP A 36 1.44 10.63 -28.91
N LEU A 37 1.37 9.33 -28.61
CA LEU A 37 1.84 8.29 -29.51
C LEU A 37 1.11 8.34 -30.87
N THR A 38 -0.20 8.58 -30.87
CA THR A 38 -1.00 8.75 -32.10
C THR A 38 -0.50 9.95 -32.92
N SER A 39 -0.29 11.09 -32.27
CA SER A 39 0.20 12.31 -32.93
C SER A 39 1.58 12.09 -33.54
N ARG A 40 2.52 11.51 -32.79
CA ARG A 40 3.87 11.19 -33.27
C ARG A 40 3.83 10.21 -34.45
N LEU A 41 2.97 9.19 -34.37
CA LEU A 41 2.74 8.26 -35.50
C LEU A 41 2.21 8.98 -36.75
N SER A 42 1.24 9.89 -36.61
CA SER A 42 0.69 10.64 -37.75
C SER A 42 1.71 11.61 -38.38
N GLN A 43 2.63 12.14 -37.58
CA GLN A 43 3.70 13.04 -38.01
C GLN A 43 4.86 12.29 -38.68
N LYS A 44 4.78 10.95 -38.74
CA LYS A 44 5.83 10.05 -39.25
C LYS A 44 7.12 10.11 -38.43
N ASP A 45 7.03 10.46 -37.16
CA ASP A 45 8.17 10.39 -36.24
C ASP A 45 8.69 8.96 -36.14
N MET A 46 9.99 8.86 -35.84
CA MET A 46 10.60 7.60 -35.44
C MET A 46 10.09 7.26 -34.03
N ILE A 47 9.43 6.12 -33.90
CA ILE A 47 8.92 5.62 -32.63
C ILE A 47 9.82 4.48 -32.17
N GLU A 48 10.34 4.58 -30.96
CA GLU A 48 11.24 3.58 -30.39
C GLU A 48 10.45 2.47 -29.68
N SER A 49 11.08 1.31 -29.49
CA SER A 49 10.47 0.18 -28.77
C SER A 49 9.97 0.54 -27.35
N ASN A 50 10.63 1.49 -26.68
CA ASN A 50 10.24 1.95 -25.34
C ASN A 50 8.92 2.72 -25.33
N ASP A 51 8.58 3.44 -26.41
CA ASP A 51 7.31 4.16 -26.52
C ASP A 51 6.14 3.16 -26.53
N TYR A 52 6.24 2.12 -27.35
CA TYR A 52 5.25 1.04 -27.41
C TYR A 52 5.19 0.25 -26.10
N ARG A 53 6.36 -0.07 -25.51
CA ARG A 53 6.46 -0.82 -24.26
C ARG A 53 5.79 -0.09 -23.10
N SER A 54 6.06 1.22 -22.96
CA SER A 54 5.46 2.04 -21.89
C SER A 54 3.94 1.98 -21.96
N LEU A 55 3.36 2.13 -23.15
CA LEU A 55 1.91 2.07 -23.32
C LEU A 55 1.34 0.65 -23.12
N CYS A 56 2.07 -0.39 -23.55
CA CYS A 56 1.70 -1.79 -23.23
C CYS A 56 1.66 -2.04 -21.72
N ILE A 57 2.61 -1.50 -20.95
CA ILE A 57 2.64 -1.63 -19.49
C ILE A 57 1.45 -0.90 -18.87
N GLN A 58 1.15 0.32 -19.32
CA GLN A 58 0.00 1.08 -18.82
C GLN A 58 -1.32 0.36 -19.10
N LEU A 59 -1.49 -0.20 -20.32
CA LEU A 59 -2.66 -0.98 -20.68
C LEU A 59 -2.73 -2.29 -19.89
N ASN A 60 -1.65 -3.09 -19.84
CA ASN A 60 -1.61 -4.34 -19.09
C ASN A 60 -1.96 -4.12 -17.60
N TYR A 61 -1.40 -3.07 -16.99
CA TYR A 61 -1.68 -2.75 -15.61
C TYR A 61 -3.13 -2.35 -15.37
N LEU A 62 -3.74 -1.62 -16.31
CA LEU A 62 -5.16 -1.32 -16.30
C LEU A 62 -5.99 -2.60 -16.36
N PHE A 63 -5.68 -3.52 -17.28
CA PHE A 63 -6.38 -4.79 -17.44
C PHE A 63 -6.23 -5.74 -16.24
N LEU A 64 -5.04 -5.84 -15.64
CA LEU A 64 -4.78 -6.70 -14.47
C LEU A 64 -5.50 -6.22 -13.20
N ASN A 65 -5.71 -4.90 -13.04
CA ASN A 65 -6.44 -4.39 -11.87
C ASN A 65 -7.96 -4.57 -12.00
N ILE A 66 -8.47 -4.70 -13.22
CA ILE A 66 -9.90 -4.92 -13.48
C ILE A 66 -10.34 -6.33 -13.07
N GLN A 67 -9.44 -7.32 -13.10
CA GLN A 67 -9.68 -8.64 -12.50
C GLN A 67 -9.97 -8.59 -11.00
N ARG A 68 -9.51 -7.56 -10.28
CA ARG A 68 -9.68 -7.48 -8.82
C ARG A 68 -11.13 -7.15 -8.41
N ASP A 69 -11.88 -6.50 -9.31
CA ASP A 69 -13.22 -5.95 -9.02
C ASP A 69 -14.37 -6.61 -9.82
N ASN A 70 -14.11 -7.69 -10.56
CA ASN A 70 -15.10 -8.35 -11.46
C ASN A 70 -15.79 -7.41 -12.47
N GLN A 71 -15.14 -6.30 -12.86
CA GLN A 71 -15.73 -5.37 -13.83
C GLN A 71 -15.32 -5.73 -15.25
N THR A 72 -16.23 -5.61 -16.22
CA THR A 72 -15.85 -5.67 -17.64
C THR A 72 -15.22 -4.34 -18.02
N PHE A 73 -14.01 -4.35 -18.58
CA PHE A 73 -13.35 -3.12 -19.02
C PHE A 73 -14.11 -2.50 -20.20
N ILE A 74 -14.82 -1.40 -19.95
CA ILE A 74 -15.44 -0.60 -21.01
C ILE A 74 -14.83 0.79 -20.93
N LEU A 75 -13.94 1.11 -21.88
CA LEU A 75 -13.48 2.47 -22.10
C LEU A 75 -14.68 3.40 -22.29
N GLU A 76 -14.65 4.58 -21.66
CA GLU A 76 -15.60 5.63 -21.99
C GLU A 76 -15.43 6.10 -23.45
N LYS A 77 -16.42 6.79 -24.01
CA LYS A 77 -16.44 7.20 -25.42
C LYS A 77 -15.17 7.94 -25.87
N LYS A 78 -14.60 8.80 -24.99
CA LYS A 78 -13.34 9.51 -25.24
C LYS A 78 -12.17 8.53 -25.37
N GLY A 79 -12.04 7.60 -24.43
CA GLY A 79 -11.03 6.54 -24.46
C GLY A 79 -11.18 5.61 -25.66
N GLN A 80 -12.40 5.20 -25.99
CA GLN A 80 -12.67 4.40 -27.19
C GLN A 80 -12.23 5.13 -28.46
N GLN A 81 -12.50 6.43 -28.55
CA GLN A 81 -12.07 7.23 -29.70
C GLN A 81 -10.55 7.36 -29.77
N ALA A 82 -9.87 7.60 -28.64
CA ALA A 82 -8.42 7.67 -28.58
C ALA A 82 -7.77 6.34 -29.01
N VAL A 83 -8.29 5.22 -28.50
CA VAL A 83 -7.85 3.87 -28.89
C VAL A 83 -8.10 3.58 -30.37
N ARG A 84 -9.25 3.96 -30.92
CA ARG A 84 -9.54 3.81 -32.36
C ARG A 84 -8.58 4.61 -33.22
N ASN A 85 -8.35 5.88 -32.87
CA ASN A 85 -7.41 6.73 -33.61
C ASN A 85 -6.00 6.12 -33.61
N LEU A 86 -5.53 5.62 -32.45
CA LEU A 86 -4.24 4.95 -32.37
C LEU A 86 -4.22 3.65 -33.19
N LEU A 87 -5.27 2.83 -33.13
CA LEU A 87 -5.41 1.63 -33.94
C LEU A 87 -5.36 1.94 -35.44
N ASP A 88 -6.03 3.01 -35.89
CA ASP A 88 -6.05 3.42 -37.28
C ASP A 88 -4.65 3.80 -37.76
N GLU A 89 -3.89 4.59 -36.97
CA GLU A 89 -2.50 4.92 -37.25
C GLU A 89 -1.59 3.68 -37.27
N LEU A 90 -1.75 2.78 -36.29
CA LEU A 90 -1.00 1.52 -36.22
C LEU A 90 -1.37 0.55 -37.36
N ASN A 91 -2.58 0.63 -37.92
CA ASN A 91 -3.01 -0.20 -39.05
C ASN A 91 -2.50 0.35 -40.40
N GLN A 92 -2.30 1.66 -40.50
CA GLN A 92 -1.68 2.28 -41.68
C GLN A 92 -0.16 2.01 -41.75
N ARG A 93 0.46 1.61 -40.64
CA ARG A 93 1.88 1.27 -40.57
C ARG A 93 2.11 -0.19 -40.96
N GLU A 94 2.68 -0.41 -42.14
CA GLU A 94 3.23 -1.72 -42.51
C GLU A 94 4.60 -1.90 -41.84
N MET A 95 4.64 -2.61 -40.71
CA MET A 95 5.92 -3.07 -40.18
C MET A 95 6.30 -4.41 -40.79
N LYS A 96 7.46 -4.45 -41.43
CA LYS A 96 8.05 -5.71 -41.89
C LYS A 96 8.54 -6.50 -40.68
N ILE A 97 8.40 -7.82 -40.73
CA ILE A 97 9.02 -8.73 -39.76
C ILE A 97 10.55 -8.54 -39.89
N PRO A 98 11.25 -8.04 -38.86
CA PRO A 98 12.69 -7.84 -38.92
C PRO A 98 13.39 -9.18 -39.07
N GLU A 99 14.56 -9.18 -39.71
CA GLU A 99 15.37 -10.39 -39.81
C GLU A 99 15.77 -10.87 -38.41
N ARG A 100 15.97 -12.18 -38.24
CA ARG A 100 16.11 -12.83 -36.93
C ARG A 100 17.24 -12.25 -36.07
N TYR A 101 18.28 -11.68 -36.68
CA TYR A 101 19.39 -11.04 -35.96
C TYR A 101 19.04 -9.62 -35.50
N GLU A 102 18.30 -8.83 -36.29
CA GLU A 102 17.84 -7.47 -35.94
C GLU A 102 16.78 -7.51 -34.84
N ALA A 103 15.94 -8.55 -34.84
CA ALA A 103 14.95 -8.84 -33.81
C ALA A 103 15.51 -8.99 -32.38
N LYS A 104 16.82 -9.27 -32.24
CA LYS A 104 17.47 -9.38 -30.93
C LYS A 104 17.81 -8.04 -30.31
N GLU A 105 18.02 -7.01 -31.13
CA GLU A 105 18.47 -5.68 -30.70
C GLU A 105 17.34 -4.66 -30.75
N ASP A 106 16.35 -4.87 -31.62
CA ASP A 106 15.16 -4.03 -31.73
C ASP A 106 13.87 -4.80 -31.39
N HIS A 107 13.19 -4.35 -30.34
CA HIS A 107 11.92 -4.93 -29.87
C HIS A 107 10.68 -4.19 -30.37
N THR A 108 10.85 -3.19 -31.25
CA THR A 108 9.77 -2.39 -31.80
C THR A 108 8.70 -3.27 -32.43
N PHE A 109 9.11 -4.29 -33.20
CA PHE A 109 8.16 -5.20 -33.84
C PHE A 109 7.24 -5.92 -32.82
N PHE A 110 7.82 -6.39 -31.71
CA PHE A 110 7.10 -7.12 -30.66
C PHE A 110 6.13 -6.20 -29.92
N TYR A 111 6.61 -5.07 -29.41
CA TYR A 111 5.77 -4.18 -28.60
C TYR A 111 4.68 -3.49 -29.42
N PHE A 112 4.90 -3.24 -30.71
CA PHE A 112 3.86 -2.74 -31.60
C PHE A 112 2.71 -3.75 -31.75
N HIS A 113 3.01 -5.05 -32.00
CA HIS A 113 1.96 -6.06 -32.13
C HIS A 113 1.27 -6.35 -30.79
N LEU A 114 2.02 -6.30 -29.69
CA LEU A 114 1.47 -6.40 -28.34
C LEU A 114 0.52 -5.23 -28.04
N LEU A 115 0.92 -3.99 -28.37
CA LEU A 115 0.08 -2.82 -28.20
C LEU A 115 -1.20 -2.93 -29.03
N LYS A 116 -1.09 -3.31 -30.32
CA LYS A 116 -2.27 -3.54 -31.17
C LYS A 116 -3.20 -4.60 -30.59
N SER A 117 -2.66 -5.66 -30.00
CA SER A 117 -3.47 -6.67 -29.33
C SER A 117 -4.25 -6.06 -28.16
N TRP A 118 -3.58 -5.32 -27.27
CA TRP A 118 -4.23 -4.66 -26.14
C TRP A 118 -5.32 -3.68 -26.55
N LEU A 119 -5.09 -2.90 -27.61
CA LEU A 119 -6.07 -1.95 -28.12
C LEU A 119 -7.27 -2.66 -28.77
N ASN A 120 -7.06 -3.80 -29.43
CA ASN A 120 -8.16 -4.64 -29.91
C ASN A 120 -8.93 -5.28 -28.74
N PHE A 121 -8.24 -5.71 -27.68
CA PHE A 121 -8.86 -6.13 -26.42
C PHE A 121 -9.76 -5.04 -25.83
N ALA A 122 -9.23 -3.81 -25.74
CA ALA A 122 -9.93 -2.65 -25.19
C ALA A 122 -11.15 -2.20 -26.01
N THR A 123 -11.26 -2.63 -27.27
CA THR A 123 -12.38 -2.34 -28.17
C THR A 123 -13.33 -3.53 -28.35
N GLY A 124 -13.09 -4.65 -27.67
CA GLY A 124 -13.90 -5.87 -27.77
C GLY A 124 -13.62 -6.70 -29.02
N ASN A 125 -12.56 -6.40 -29.78
CA ASN A 125 -12.16 -7.16 -30.97
C ASN A 125 -11.19 -8.31 -30.61
N PHE A 126 -11.67 -9.25 -29.79
CA PHE A 126 -10.83 -10.31 -29.23
C PHE A 126 -10.21 -11.23 -30.29
N SER A 127 -10.92 -11.50 -31.39
CA SER A 127 -10.42 -12.35 -32.47
C SER A 127 -9.15 -11.76 -33.11
N GLU A 128 -9.13 -10.46 -33.39
CA GLU A 128 -7.95 -9.81 -33.94
C GLU A 128 -6.85 -9.67 -32.88
N ALA A 129 -7.23 -9.43 -31.61
CA ALA A 129 -6.28 -9.36 -30.51
C ALA A 129 -5.50 -10.68 -30.33
N ILE A 130 -6.18 -11.83 -30.39
CA ILE A 130 -5.56 -13.17 -30.33
C ILE A 130 -4.63 -13.38 -31.51
N LYS A 131 -5.09 -13.12 -32.73
CA LYS A 131 -4.28 -13.24 -33.95
C LYS A 131 -3.00 -12.40 -33.86
N LEU A 132 -3.08 -11.19 -33.31
CA LEU A 132 -1.91 -10.33 -33.09
C LEU A 132 -0.96 -10.88 -32.01
N LEU A 133 -1.48 -11.52 -30.96
CA LEU A 133 -0.65 -12.21 -29.96
C LEU A 133 0.04 -13.44 -30.57
N GLU A 134 -0.64 -14.20 -31.42
CA GLU A 134 -0.04 -15.33 -32.15
C GLU A 134 1.10 -14.85 -33.05
N ILE A 135 0.93 -13.70 -33.73
CA ILE A 135 2.00 -13.07 -34.51
C ILE A 135 3.16 -12.65 -33.59
N ALA A 136 2.88 -12.01 -32.45
CA ALA A 136 3.90 -11.63 -31.48
C ALA A 136 4.68 -12.83 -30.92
N ARG A 137 4.03 -14.01 -30.78
CA ARG A 137 4.67 -15.28 -30.37
C ARG A 137 5.69 -15.82 -31.36
N THR A 138 5.59 -15.47 -32.64
CA THR A 138 6.56 -15.93 -33.64
C THR A 138 7.94 -15.27 -33.49
N PHE A 139 8.06 -14.25 -32.62
CA PHE A 139 9.29 -13.50 -32.38
C PHE A 139 10.30 -14.25 -31.47
N PRO A 140 11.62 -14.22 -31.72
CA PRO A 140 12.54 -15.17 -31.09
C PRO A 140 12.97 -14.89 -29.63
N GLN A 141 13.14 -16.00 -28.89
CA GLN A 141 13.94 -16.33 -27.69
C GLN A 141 13.53 -15.86 -26.27
N LYS A 142 13.15 -16.88 -25.46
CA LYS A 142 13.20 -17.07 -24.00
C LYS A 142 12.55 -16.05 -23.05
N THR A 143 12.76 -14.75 -23.19
CA THR A 143 12.18 -13.75 -22.27
C THR A 143 10.70 -13.48 -22.61
N LYS A 144 10.34 -13.64 -23.89
CA LYS A 144 9.02 -13.31 -24.43
C LYS A 144 7.98 -14.42 -24.32
N ALA A 145 8.38 -15.68 -24.14
CA ALA A 145 7.42 -16.76 -23.92
C ALA A 145 6.61 -16.50 -22.64
N LEU A 146 7.25 -16.07 -21.55
CA LEU A 146 6.57 -15.77 -20.29
C LEU A 146 5.59 -14.60 -20.37
N GLU A 147 5.97 -13.48 -21.01
CA GLU A 147 5.06 -12.35 -21.20
C GLU A 147 3.90 -12.73 -22.13
N THR A 148 4.17 -13.34 -23.28
CA THR A 148 3.11 -13.68 -24.26
C THR A 148 2.20 -14.82 -23.77
N ASP A 149 2.73 -15.79 -23.03
CA ASP A 149 1.95 -16.86 -22.41
C ASP A 149 1.12 -16.33 -21.23
N HIS A 150 1.66 -15.40 -20.43
CA HIS A 150 0.88 -14.70 -19.40
C HIS A 150 -0.26 -13.88 -20.02
N LEU A 151 0.02 -13.15 -21.10
CA LEU A 151 -0.97 -12.33 -21.79
C LEU A 151 -2.05 -13.18 -22.46
N LEU A 152 -1.70 -14.34 -23.00
CA LEU A 152 -2.68 -15.31 -23.49
C LEU A 152 -3.51 -15.90 -22.35
N SER A 153 -2.89 -16.24 -21.22
CA SER A 153 -3.63 -16.67 -20.02
C SER A 153 -4.60 -15.59 -19.55
N VAL A 154 -4.17 -14.33 -19.51
CA VAL A 154 -5.03 -13.18 -19.15
C VAL A 154 -6.13 -12.98 -20.21
N ALA A 155 -5.82 -13.11 -21.49
CA ALA A 155 -6.77 -13.02 -22.59
C ALA A 155 -7.85 -14.11 -22.51
N ASP A 156 -7.43 -15.37 -22.29
CA ASP A 156 -8.31 -16.52 -22.14
C ASP A 156 -9.16 -16.39 -20.87
N GLU A 157 -8.55 -15.99 -19.75
CA GLU A 157 -9.26 -15.70 -18.49
C GLU A 157 -10.28 -14.57 -18.66
N GLN A 158 -9.95 -13.50 -19.38
CA GLN A 158 -10.87 -12.39 -19.66
C GLN A 158 -12.02 -12.82 -20.57
N MET A 159 -11.75 -13.66 -21.58
CA MET A 159 -12.80 -14.20 -22.44
C MET A 159 -13.74 -15.14 -21.69
N GLU A 160 -13.21 -16.00 -20.81
CA GLU A 160 -14.03 -16.85 -19.95
C GLU A 160 -14.79 -16.01 -18.90
N GLN A 161 -14.16 -15.00 -18.31
CA GLN A 161 -14.82 -14.05 -17.42
C GLN A 161 -15.92 -13.27 -18.14
N GLN A 162 -15.72 -12.82 -19.38
CA GLN A 162 -16.76 -12.12 -20.13
C GLN A 162 -17.91 -13.06 -20.50
N LYS A 163 -17.64 -14.28 -20.97
CA LYS A 163 -18.70 -15.29 -21.18
C LYS A 163 -19.46 -15.57 -19.88
N SER A 164 -18.73 -15.72 -18.78
CA SER A 164 -19.31 -15.93 -17.45
C SER A 164 -20.09 -14.70 -16.99
N THR A 165 -19.65 -13.48 -17.30
CA THR A 165 -20.30 -12.22 -16.92
C THR A 165 -21.52 -11.96 -17.78
N GLU A 166 -21.51 -12.29 -19.07
CA GLU A 166 -22.69 -12.25 -19.92
C GLU A 166 -23.73 -13.28 -19.46
N GLN A 167 -23.29 -14.47 -19.02
CA GLN A 167 -24.14 -15.49 -18.39
C GLN A 167 -24.62 -15.06 -16.99
N CYS A 168 -23.76 -14.40 -16.19
CA CYS A 168 -24.08 -13.88 -14.86
C CYS A 168 -25.00 -12.67 -14.95
N LEU A 169 -24.82 -11.72 -15.86
CA LEU A 169 -25.73 -10.59 -16.07
C LEU A 169 -27.14 -11.04 -16.49
N MET A 170 -27.25 -12.23 -17.10
CA MET A 170 -28.53 -12.89 -17.33
C MET A 170 -29.13 -13.55 -16.06
N GLN A 171 -28.34 -13.77 -15.01
CA GLN A 171 -28.72 -14.39 -13.74
C GLN A 171 -28.72 -13.43 -12.51
N GLU A 172 -27.95 -12.35 -12.53
CA GLU A 172 -27.59 -11.41 -11.45
C GLU A 172 -28.49 -10.15 -11.40
N ASN A 173 -29.72 -10.26 -11.88
CA ASN A 173 -30.83 -9.52 -11.26
C ASN A 173 -31.07 -9.95 -9.78
N LYS A 174 -30.20 -10.79 -9.21
CA LYS A 174 -30.18 -11.23 -7.81
C LYS A 174 -28.73 -11.41 -7.32
N GLN A 175 -28.23 -10.41 -6.59
CA GLN A 175 -27.16 -10.47 -5.56
C GLN A 175 -25.70 -10.81 -5.96
N THR A 176 -24.83 -9.79 -5.99
CA THR A 176 -23.53 -9.84 -5.27
C THR A 176 -22.95 -8.45 -4.97
N THR A 177 -22.33 -8.33 -3.78
CA THR A 177 -21.76 -7.11 -3.17
C THR A 177 -20.23 -7.10 -3.31
N GLY A 178 -19.69 -6.20 -4.14
CA GLY A 178 -18.27 -5.80 -4.09
C GLY A 178 -18.08 -4.68 -3.05
N GLU A 179 -16.97 -4.67 -2.31
CA GLU A 179 -16.68 -3.62 -1.32
C GLU A 179 -16.44 -2.29 -2.02
N THR A 180 -17.51 -1.54 -2.22
CA THR A 180 -17.47 -0.16 -2.69
C THR A 180 -16.83 0.75 -1.65
N ALA A 181 -16.09 1.77 -2.10
CA ALA A 181 -15.65 2.88 -1.25
C ALA A 181 -16.83 3.39 -0.39
N LEU A 182 -16.57 3.71 0.87
CA LEU A 182 -17.60 4.21 1.78
C LEU A 182 -18.25 5.44 1.14
N SER A 183 -19.58 5.44 1.05
CA SER A 183 -20.30 6.63 0.62
C SER A 183 -20.08 7.77 1.62
N SER A 184 -20.18 9.02 1.17
CA SER A 184 -20.02 10.20 2.03
C SER A 184 -20.90 10.18 3.31
N PRO A 185 -22.16 9.73 3.26
CA PRO A 185 -22.98 9.53 4.47
C PRO A 185 -22.46 8.46 5.41
N GLU A 186 -22.00 7.30 4.90
CA GLU A 186 -21.44 6.22 5.73
C GLU A 186 -20.17 6.69 6.43
N PHE A 187 -19.27 7.36 5.71
CA PHE A 187 -18.06 7.94 6.27
C PHE A 187 -18.36 8.96 7.37
N THR A 188 -19.29 9.87 7.12
CA THR A 188 -19.69 10.90 8.10
C THR A 188 -20.30 10.26 9.35
N THR A 189 -21.17 9.26 9.16
CA THR A 189 -21.78 8.51 10.26
C THR A 189 -20.71 7.82 11.10
N LEU A 190 -19.79 7.12 10.44
CA LEU A 190 -18.70 6.41 11.09
C LEU A 190 -17.84 7.37 11.92
N VAL A 191 -17.40 8.50 11.36
CA VAL A 191 -16.57 9.45 12.13
C VAL A 191 -17.35 10.12 13.26
N SER A 192 -18.62 10.46 13.06
CA SER A 192 -19.44 11.14 14.08
C SER A 192 -19.63 10.32 15.36
N LYS A 193 -19.65 8.98 15.24
CA LYS A 193 -19.72 8.02 16.36
C LYS A 193 -18.56 8.17 17.35
N TYR A 194 -17.44 8.74 16.92
CA TYR A 194 -16.19 8.76 17.66
C TYR A 194 -15.74 10.14 18.13
N SER A 195 -16.67 11.07 18.32
CA SER A 195 -16.44 12.48 18.67
C SER A 195 -15.78 12.74 20.04
N SER A 196 -15.28 11.71 20.74
CA SER A 196 -14.48 11.84 21.96
C SER A 196 -13.03 11.38 21.73
N ASN A 197 -12.06 12.26 21.98
CA ASN A 197 -10.63 11.95 21.91
C ASN A 197 -10.30 10.80 22.91
N LYS A 198 -9.98 9.62 22.39
CA LYS A 198 -9.64 8.42 23.17
C LYS A 198 -8.16 8.34 23.56
N LYS A 199 -7.37 9.41 23.40
CA LYS A 199 -5.95 9.49 23.80
C LYS A 199 -5.73 9.02 25.24
N GLN A 200 -6.58 9.45 26.17
CA GLN A 200 -6.49 9.03 27.57
C GLN A 200 -6.71 7.52 27.73
N GLN A 201 -7.61 6.93 26.94
CA GLN A 201 -7.86 5.48 27.00
C GLN A 201 -6.60 4.68 26.64
N LEU A 202 -5.77 5.13 25.68
CA LEU A 202 -4.51 4.46 25.38
C LEU A 202 -3.50 4.51 26.55
N LEU A 203 -3.51 5.58 27.35
CA LEU A 203 -2.62 5.72 28.49
C LEU A 203 -3.06 4.82 29.66
N ASP A 204 -4.35 4.56 29.78
CA ASP A 204 -4.92 3.82 30.92
C ASP A 204 -5.05 2.31 30.67
N ILE A 205 -4.96 1.85 29.41
CA ILE A 205 -5.03 0.41 29.11
C ILE A 205 -3.76 -0.36 29.54
N SER A 206 -3.94 -1.67 29.71
CA SER A 206 -2.86 -2.60 30.02
C SER A 206 -1.81 -2.66 28.91
N ASP A 207 -0.57 -2.99 29.27
CA ASP A 207 0.51 -3.21 28.28
C ASP A 207 0.18 -4.35 27.32
N GLU A 208 -0.60 -5.36 27.74
CA GLU A 208 -1.06 -6.43 26.85
C GLU A 208 -2.00 -5.91 25.76
N THR A 209 -3.01 -5.12 26.14
CA THR A 209 -3.91 -4.50 25.17
C THR A 209 -3.16 -3.54 24.25
N LEU A 210 -2.19 -2.80 24.79
CA LEU A 210 -1.35 -1.89 24.01
C LEU A 210 -0.43 -2.65 23.04
N ALA A 211 0.03 -3.84 23.41
CA ALA A 211 0.77 -4.72 22.52
C ALA A 211 -0.11 -5.19 21.34
N ARG A 212 -1.35 -5.64 21.63
CA ARG A 212 -2.33 -5.99 20.59
C ARG A 212 -2.71 -4.82 19.70
N TYR A 213 -2.62 -3.58 20.19
CA TYR A 213 -2.90 -2.41 19.36
C TYR A 213 -1.92 -2.21 18.21
N PHE A 214 -0.64 -2.61 18.35
CA PHE A 214 0.36 -2.42 17.28
C PHE A 214 0.71 -3.70 16.49
N ILE A 215 0.44 -4.89 17.03
CA ILE A 215 0.70 -6.16 16.33
C ILE A 215 -0.27 -6.29 15.14
N ASP A 216 0.26 -6.59 13.95
CA ASP A 216 -0.53 -6.76 12.71
C ASP A 216 -1.71 -7.73 12.97
N PRO A 217 -2.94 -7.36 12.60
CA PRO A 217 -4.12 -8.20 12.81
C PRO A 217 -3.98 -9.63 12.26
N ARG A 218 -3.20 -9.83 11.20
CA ARG A 218 -2.92 -11.17 10.63
C ARG A 218 -2.14 -12.05 11.61
N HIS A 219 -1.19 -11.48 12.35
CA HIS A 219 -0.43 -12.24 13.35
C HIS A 219 -1.23 -12.51 14.62
N GLN A 220 -2.25 -11.70 14.91
CA GLN A 220 -3.17 -11.97 16.02
C GLN A 220 -4.12 -13.15 15.76
N LYS A 221 -4.23 -13.61 14.50
CA LYS A 221 -5.01 -14.79 14.11
C LYS A 221 -4.21 -16.09 14.18
N GLU A 222 -2.89 -16.01 14.34
CA GLU A 222 -2.04 -17.18 14.48
C GLU A 222 -2.39 -17.95 15.77
N LYS A 223 -2.18 -19.27 15.77
CA LYS A 223 -2.42 -20.10 16.95
C LYS A 223 -1.39 -19.79 18.05
N GLY A 224 -1.85 -19.65 19.29
CA GLY A 224 -1.01 -19.39 20.46
C GLY A 224 -1.07 -17.94 20.93
N ASP A 225 -0.12 -17.53 21.78
CA ASP A 225 0.00 -16.14 22.24
C ASP A 225 0.67 -15.27 21.15
N PRO A 226 -0.08 -14.37 20.49
CA PRO A 226 0.47 -13.54 19.41
C PRO A 226 1.54 -12.56 19.90
N ILE A 227 1.49 -12.15 21.17
CA ILE A 227 2.48 -11.21 21.75
C ILE A 227 3.81 -11.95 21.94
N ALA A 228 3.78 -13.14 22.53
CA ALA A 228 4.96 -13.98 22.66
C ALA A 228 5.54 -14.37 21.29
N ALA A 229 4.69 -14.73 20.32
CA ALA A 229 5.11 -15.07 18.96
C ALA A 229 5.80 -13.88 18.27
N TRP A 230 5.24 -12.68 18.38
CA TRP A 230 5.83 -11.46 17.84
C TRP A 230 7.17 -11.14 18.51
N ASN A 231 7.22 -11.14 19.85
CA ASN A 231 8.44 -10.86 20.60
C ASN A 231 9.54 -11.91 20.36
N LYS A 232 9.17 -13.16 20.02
CA LYS A 232 10.15 -14.19 19.64
C LYS A 232 10.85 -13.86 18.33
N ARG A 233 10.15 -13.25 17.36
CA ARG A 233 10.71 -12.85 16.06
C ARG A 233 11.67 -11.68 16.20
N GLU A 234 11.32 -10.70 17.05
CA GLU A 234 12.14 -9.53 17.35
C GLU A 234 12.16 -9.28 18.87
N PRO A 235 13.08 -9.92 19.62
CA PRO A 235 13.15 -9.80 21.07
C PRO A 235 13.28 -8.35 21.53
N GLY A 236 12.38 -7.94 22.43
CA GLY A 236 12.33 -6.58 22.98
C GLY A 236 11.38 -5.64 22.23
N SER A 237 10.95 -5.99 21.02
CA SER A 237 10.10 -5.13 20.18
C SER A 237 8.76 -4.76 20.83
N VAL A 238 8.14 -5.69 21.56
CA VAL A 238 6.88 -5.41 22.26
C VAL A 238 7.06 -4.35 23.34
N SER A 239 8.06 -4.52 24.20
CA SER A 239 8.35 -3.57 25.28
C SER A 239 8.71 -2.19 24.74
N ALA A 240 9.55 -2.14 23.70
CA ALA A 240 9.95 -0.91 23.03
C ALA A 240 8.75 -0.15 22.43
N MET A 241 7.85 -0.86 21.74
CA MET A 241 6.65 -0.27 21.16
C MET A 241 5.68 0.23 22.23
N VAL A 242 5.43 -0.55 23.29
CA VAL A 242 4.60 -0.12 24.43
C VAL A 242 5.16 1.17 25.04
N LYS A 243 6.47 1.23 25.30
CA LYS A 243 7.15 2.41 25.83
C LYS A 243 7.02 3.61 24.90
N MET A 244 7.25 3.43 23.60
CA MET A 244 7.12 4.48 22.61
C MET A 244 5.68 5.01 22.55
N ILE A 245 4.67 4.15 22.49
CA ILE A 245 3.26 4.56 22.39
C ILE A 245 2.86 5.36 23.62
N ARG A 246 3.22 4.89 24.83
CA ARG A 246 2.97 5.65 26.08
C ARG A 246 3.65 7.02 26.04
N ALA A 247 4.91 7.11 25.61
CA ALA A 247 5.61 8.38 25.50
C ALA A 247 4.97 9.31 24.46
N MET A 248 4.63 8.78 23.28
CA MET A 248 4.03 9.50 22.16
C MET A 248 2.70 10.14 22.54
N PHE A 249 1.82 9.38 23.21
CA PHE A 249 0.51 9.85 23.63
C PHE A 249 0.51 10.51 25.00
N ASN A 250 1.57 10.45 25.81
CA ASN A 250 1.65 11.27 27.03
C ASN A 250 2.18 12.68 26.74
N LYS A 251 3.01 12.82 25.70
CA LYS A 251 3.55 14.13 25.31
C LYS A 251 2.47 15.00 24.67
N ASP A 252 2.46 16.28 25.03
CA ASP A 252 1.85 17.32 24.21
C ASP A 252 2.92 17.99 23.34
N ALA A 253 3.59 17.17 22.53
CA ALA A 253 4.61 17.64 21.59
C ALA A 253 3.96 17.92 20.23
N ASP A 254 4.54 18.84 19.46
CA ASP A 254 4.22 19.00 18.04
C ASP A 254 5.02 18.04 17.18
N LEU A 255 4.52 17.75 15.98
CA LEU A 255 5.26 16.99 14.99
C LEU A 255 6.52 17.76 14.57
N SER A 256 7.69 17.19 14.85
CA SER A 256 9.00 17.73 14.49
C SER A 256 9.97 16.59 14.14
N VAL A 257 11.10 16.94 13.52
CA VAL A 257 12.17 15.97 13.23
C VAL A 257 12.69 15.31 14.52
N ASP A 258 12.94 16.10 15.56
CA ASP A 258 13.42 15.60 16.84
C ASP A 258 12.42 14.68 17.53
N PHE A 259 11.12 15.03 17.48
CA PHE A 259 10.07 14.17 18.00
C PHE A 259 10.06 12.81 17.28
N ILE A 260 10.16 12.81 15.95
CA ILE A 260 10.17 11.58 15.15
C ILE A 260 11.41 10.73 15.46
N LYS A 261 12.59 11.36 15.58
CA LYS A 261 13.84 10.67 15.97
C LYS A 261 13.75 10.08 17.38
N GLU A 262 13.15 10.81 18.33
CA GLU A 262 12.95 10.30 19.68
C GLU A 262 11.98 9.11 19.70
N MET A 263 10.86 9.19 18.98
CA MET A 263 9.92 8.07 18.88
C MET A 263 10.56 6.85 18.21
N HIS A 264 11.34 7.06 17.15
CA HIS A 264 12.13 6.00 16.52
C HIS A 264 13.14 5.36 17.50
N LYS A 265 13.82 6.18 18.32
CA LYS A 265 14.75 5.69 19.34
C LYS A 265 14.04 4.78 20.34
N LEU A 266 12.88 5.19 20.84
CA LEU A 266 12.07 4.39 21.77
C LEU A 266 11.55 3.11 21.11
N ALA A 267 11.12 3.16 19.84
CA ALA A 267 10.61 2.01 19.10
C ALA A 267 11.61 0.86 18.96
N LEU A 268 12.92 1.17 19.01
CA LEU A 268 14.02 0.23 18.86
C LEU A 268 14.85 0.05 20.14
N GLU A 269 14.44 0.64 21.26
CA GLU A 269 15.19 0.56 22.51
C GLU A 269 15.17 -0.86 23.10
N GLY A 270 16.35 -1.47 23.22
CA GLY A 270 16.48 -2.84 23.72
C GLY A 270 16.00 -3.92 22.74
N VAL A 271 15.72 -3.56 21.48
CA VAL A 271 15.31 -4.52 20.45
C VAL A 271 16.52 -5.21 19.85
N THR A 272 16.49 -6.54 19.82
CA THR A 272 17.49 -7.35 19.12
C THR A 272 17.13 -7.43 17.64
N LEU A 273 17.69 -6.52 16.84
CA LEU A 273 17.41 -6.46 15.40
C LEU A 273 18.35 -7.37 14.60
N PRO A 274 17.82 -8.13 13.62
CA PRO A 274 18.65 -8.92 12.73
C PRO A 274 19.58 -8.01 11.91
N GLN A 275 20.90 -8.20 12.04
CA GLN A 275 21.92 -7.48 11.26
C GLN A 275 22.17 -8.12 9.88
N ALA A 276 21.48 -9.22 9.56
CA ALA A 276 21.80 -10.06 8.42
C ALA A 276 21.81 -9.26 7.11
N GLY A 277 23.01 -9.13 6.51
CA GLY A 277 23.23 -8.48 5.23
C GLY A 277 23.41 -6.95 5.26
N ARG A 278 23.38 -6.30 6.42
CA ARG A 278 23.62 -4.84 6.53
C ARG A 278 25.11 -4.54 6.66
N LYS A 279 25.55 -3.45 6.02
CA LYS A 279 26.95 -2.99 6.14
C LYS A 279 27.15 -2.11 7.36
N LEU A 280 26.10 -1.39 7.76
CA LEU A 280 26.13 -0.46 8.88
C LEU A 280 25.16 -0.90 9.98
N PRO A 281 25.52 -0.67 11.26
CA PRO A 281 24.63 -0.98 12.37
C PRO A 281 23.38 -0.10 12.32
N ILE A 282 22.27 -0.65 12.80
CA ILE A 282 21.05 0.11 13.03
C ILE A 282 21.23 0.93 14.28
N THR A 283 21.18 2.26 14.16
CA THR A 283 21.26 3.16 15.32
C THR A 283 19.88 3.77 15.62
N PRO A 284 19.23 3.40 16.74
CA PRO A 284 17.95 3.97 17.15
C PRO A 284 17.99 5.50 17.21
N GLY A 285 17.00 6.15 16.59
CA GLY A 285 16.88 7.60 16.50
C GLY A 285 17.82 8.32 15.50
N GLU A 286 18.68 7.61 14.77
CA GLU A 286 19.50 8.21 13.72
C GLU A 286 19.00 7.85 12.32
N PHE A 287 19.05 8.81 11.40
CA PHE A 287 18.75 8.54 9.99
C PHE A 287 19.70 7.50 9.40
N ARG A 288 19.19 6.75 8.41
CA ARG A 288 20.02 5.76 7.72
C ARG A 288 21.20 6.40 7.00
N LYS A 289 22.31 5.68 6.98
CA LYS A 289 23.57 6.08 6.33
C LYS A 289 23.85 5.27 5.06
N GLU A 290 22.96 4.33 4.72
CA GLU A 290 23.05 3.47 3.54
C GLU A 290 21.78 3.55 2.70
N SER A 291 21.88 3.11 1.44
CA SER A 291 20.71 2.90 0.59
C SER A 291 19.87 1.76 1.14
N VAL A 292 18.56 1.88 0.99
CA VAL A 292 17.61 0.85 1.40
C VAL A 292 16.74 0.48 0.22
N ARG A 293 16.19 -0.72 0.25
CA ARG A 293 15.20 -1.19 -0.71
C ARG A 293 14.10 -1.92 0.02
N PHE A 294 12.88 -1.81 -0.48
CA PHE A 294 11.80 -2.68 -0.07
C PHE A 294 10.95 -3.03 -1.29
N SER A 295 10.34 -4.20 -1.23
CA SER A 295 9.50 -4.72 -2.30
C SER A 295 8.06 -4.81 -1.83
N MET A 296 7.12 -4.53 -2.72
CA MET A 296 5.69 -4.69 -2.55
C MET A 296 5.21 -5.73 -3.56
N LYS A 297 4.42 -6.70 -3.11
CA LYS A 297 3.76 -7.67 -3.99
C LYS A 297 2.52 -7.04 -4.61
N VAL A 298 2.49 -6.89 -5.93
CA VAL A 298 1.42 -6.18 -6.64
C VAL A 298 0.04 -6.78 -6.32
N LYS A 299 -0.06 -8.11 -6.24
CA LYS A 299 -1.34 -8.81 -6.02
C LYS A 299 -2.03 -8.47 -4.68
N TYR A 300 -1.26 -8.17 -3.64
CA TYR A 300 -1.80 -8.06 -2.27
C TYR A 300 -1.46 -6.75 -1.58
N GLU A 301 -0.38 -6.09 -2.00
CA GLU A 301 0.21 -4.99 -1.26
C GLU A 301 0.14 -3.67 -2.03
N CYS A 302 -0.29 -3.70 -3.31
CA CYS A 302 -0.37 -2.51 -4.15
C CYS A 302 -1.72 -2.42 -4.88
N SER A 303 -2.23 -1.20 -5.06
CA SER A 303 -3.38 -0.90 -5.92
C SER A 303 -2.95 -0.15 -7.19
N LEU A 304 -3.83 -0.09 -8.19
CA LEU A 304 -3.64 0.72 -9.40
C LEU A 304 -3.26 2.17 -9.08
N ALA A 305 -4.13 2.81 -8.28
CA ALA A 305 -3.96 4.17 -7.82
C ALA A 305 -2.68 4.34 -6.99
N GLY A 306 -2.36 3.38 -6.13
CA GLY A 306 -1.13 3.39 -5.33
C GLY A 306 0.14 3.31 -6.16
N TYR A 307 0.20 2.46 -7.18
CA TYR A 307 1.35 2.40 -8.11
C TYR A 307 1.56 3.72 -8.87
N TYR A 308 0.48 4.34 -9.36
CA TYR A 308 0.60 5.64 -10.03
C TYR A 308 1.03 6.73 -9.07
N ASN A 309 0.48 6.75 -7.85
CA ASN A 309 0.89 7.69 -6.82
C ASN A 309 2.36 7.53 -6.46
N LEU A 310 2.84 6.30 -6.29
CA LEU A 310 4.24 5.97 -6.07
C LEU A 310 5.14 6.41 -7.24
N SER A 311 4.72 6.13 -8.48
CA SER A 311 5.46 6.52 -9.68
C SER A 311 5.59 8.04 -9.77
N ASP A 312 4.50 8.77 -9.56
CA ASP A 312 4.50 10.24 -9.50
C ASP A 312 5.39 10.78 -8.40
N TRP A 313 5.33 10.15 -7.22
CA TRP A 313 6.15 10.52 -6.09
C TRP A 313 7.63 10.36 -6.43
N VAL A 314 8.04 9.24 -7.03
CA VAL A 314 9.42 8.99 -7.48
C VAL A 314 9.86 10.05 -8.49
N GLU A 315 9.04 10.37 -9.49
CA GLU A 315 9.38 11.41 -10.48
C GLU A 315 9.53 12.80 -9.83
N LYS A 316 8.66 13.17 -8.89
CA LYS A 316 8.80 14.42 -8.11
C LYS A 316 10.11 14.45 -7.33
N GLN A 317 10.53 13.32 -6.74
CA GLN A 317 11.81 13.26 -6.03
C GLN A 317 13.01 13.38 -6.98
N LYS A 318 12.95 12.78 -8.18
CA LYS A 318 14.00 12.93 -9.21
C LYS A 318 14.18 14.39 -9.64
N ILE A 319 13.09 15.13 -9.81
CA ILE A 319 13.13 16.58 -10.11
C ILE A 319 13.88 17.35 -9.02
N LYS A 320 13.71 16.95 -7.76
CA LYS A 320 14.45 17.48 -6.59
C LYS A 320 15.90 16.95 -6.48
N LYS A 321 16.42 16.29 -7.52
CA LYS A 321 17.76 15.65 -7.57
C LYS A 321 17.97 14.59 -6.49
N ARG A 322 16.90 13.91 -6.08
CA ARG A 322 16.96 12.78 -5.14
C ARG A 322 16.88 11.49 -5.93
N HIS A 323 17.74 10.54 -5.58
CA HIS A 323 17.87 9.32 -6.37
C HIS A 323 16.98 8.21 -5.80
N PHE A 324 15.85 8.02 -6.46
CA PHE A 324 14.89 6.94 -6.23
C PHE A 324 14.74 6.14 -7.52
N VAL A 325 14.74 4.82 -7.40
CA VAL A 325 14.56 3.91 -8.54
C VAL A 325 13.38 2.99 -8.25
N LEU A 326 12.40 3.00 -9.15
CA LEU A 326 11.29 2.06 -9.13
C LEU A 326 11.61 0.94 -10.11
N ILE A 327 11.67 -0.29 -9.61
CA ILE A 327 11.93 -1.50 -10.39
C ILE A 327 10.70 -2.37 -10.34
N THR A 328 10.20 -2.77 -11.50
CA THR A 328 9.11 -3.74 -11.61
C THR A 328 9.70 -5.07 -12.03
N SER A 329 9.24 -6.17 -11.42
CA SER A 329 9.64 -7.51 -11.87
C SER A 329 9.16 -7.77 -13.31
N ASP A 330 9.83 -8.66 -14.04
CA ASP A 330 9.44 -9.05 -15.42
C ASP A 330 7.97 -9.51 -15.54
N SER A 331 7.43 -10.15 -14.50
CA SER A 331 6.03 -10.59 -14.44
C SER A 331 5.08 -9.59 -13.78
N PHE A 332 5.57 -8.39 -13.44
CA PHE A 332 4.85 -7.37 -12.68
C PHE A 332 4.20 -7.91 -11.39
N ASN A 333 4.72 -8.99 -10.80
CA ASN A 333 4.20 -9.55 -9.56
C ASN A 333 4.70 -8.78 -8.33
N SER A 334 5.75 -7.96 -8.50
CA SER A 334 6.36 -7.16 -7.47
C SER A 334 6.91 -5.85 -8.00
N ILE A 335 6.86 -4.83 -7.13
CA ILE A 335 7.46 -3.51 -7.30
C ILE A 335 8.52 -3.35 -6.22
N GLU A 336 9.75 -3.06 -6.58
CA GLU A 336 10.82 -2.71 -5.66
C GLU A 336 11.12 -1.21 -5.74
N LEU A 337 11.09 -0.53 -4.60
CA LEU A 337 11.57 0.84 -4.47
C LEU A 337 12.99 0.82 -3.90
N GLN A 338 13.96 1.29 -4.67
CA GLN A 338 15.33 1.52 -4.20
C GLN A 338 15.51 3.00 -3.86
N ILE A 339 16.05 3.25 -2.68
CA ILE A 339 16.17 4.58 -2.11
C ILE A 339 17.65 4.89 -1.87
N HIS A 340 18.17 5.85 -2.63
CA HIS A 340 19.57 6.26 -2.57
C HIS A 340 19.76 7.68 -2.02
N THR A 341 18.71 8.28 -1.47
CA THR A 341 18.78 9.59 -0.80
C THR A 341 19.95 9.62 0.18
N ALA A 342 20.82 10.63 0.02
CA ALA A 342 21.96 10.86 0.88
C ALA A 342 21.50 11.24 2.29
N PHE A 343 22.25 10.81 3.31
CA PHE A 343 21.93 11.07 4.72
C PHE A 343 21.66 12.57 4.99
N SER A 344 22.45 13.46 4.37
CA SER A 344 22.31 14.92 4.53
C SER A 344 21.00 15.49 3.99
N GLN A 345 20.30 14.77 3.11
CA GLN A 345 19.05 15.20 2.49
C GLN A 345 17.81 14.62 3.19
N ILE A 346 17.96 13.64 4.09
CA ILE A 346 16.84 12.99 4.77
C ILE A 346 16.15 13.97 5.72
N GLU A 347 16.92 14.79 6.43
CA GLU A 347 16.39 15.78 7.36
C GLU A 347 15.56 16.86 6.65
N GLU A 348 16.09 17.39 5.55
CA GLU A 348 15.39 18.35 4.69
C GLU A 348 14.09 17.75 4.14
N GLN A 349 14.12 16.50 3.66
CA GLN A 349 12.94 15.80 3.18
C GLN A 349 11.88 15.61 4.26
N LEU A 350 12.30 15.23 5.46
CA LEU A 350 11.37 15.04 6.57
C LEU A 350 10.76 16.40 6.99
N LEU A 351 11.54 17.48 6.95
CA LEU A 351 11.03 18.82 7.23
C LEU A 351 10.04 19.30 6.17
N GLU A 352 10.32 19.07 4.89
CA GLU A 352 9.36 19.31 3.79
C GLU A 352 8.05 18.56 4.03
N LEU A 353 8.14 17.26 4.31
CA LEU A 353 6.97 16.41 4.55
C LEU A 353 6.13 16.89 5.74
N ILE A 354 6.77 17.33 6.83
CA ILE A 354 6.09 17.92 7.99
C ILE A 354 5.37 19.22 7.60
N ASN A 355 6.01 20.07 6.79
CA ASN A 355 5.42 21.33 6.35
C ASN A 355 4.25 21.10 5.38
N ASP A 356 4.36 20.14 4.47
CA ASP A 356 3.29 19.73 3.56
C ASP A 356 2.08 19.22 4.35
N TYR A 357 2.29 18.39 5.38
CA TYR A 357 1.23 17.98 6.29
C TYR A 357 0.53 19.19 6.96
N ARG A 358 1.30 20.14 7.51
CA ARG A 358 0.73 21.33 8.16
C ARG A 358 -0.08 22.19 7.19
N ALA A 359 0.39 22.34 5.96
CA ALA A 359 -0.32 23.06 4.90
C ALA A 359 -1.62 22.35 4.50
N ASN A 360 -1.59 21.02 4.37
CA ASN A 360 -2.76 20.20 4.04
C ASN A 360 -3.81 20.26 5.17
N ILE A 361 -3.40 20.20 6.43
CA ILE A 361 -4.31 20.36 7.58
C ILE A 361 -4.94 21.75 7.62
N SER A 362 -4.14 22.80 7.38
CA SER A 362 -4.63 24.18 7.43
C SER A 362 -5.63 24.50 6.31
N SER A 363 -5.54 23.80 5.18
CA SER A 363 -6.42 23.96 4.03
C SER A 363 -7.59 22.97 3.99
N ALA A 364 -7.60 21.97 4.87
CA ALA A 364 -8.68 20.98 4.95
C ALA A 364 -10.00 21.64 5.38
N THR A 365 -11.04 21.40 4.59
CA THR A 365 -12.40 21.90 4.79
C THR A 365 -13.36 20.82 5.29
N SER A 366 -12.92 19.56 5.30
CA SER A 366 -13.69 18.41 5.75
C SER A 366 -12.85 17.43 6.57
N VAL A 367 -13.53 16.63 7.41
CA VAL A 367 -12.92 15.54 8.17
C VAL A 367 -12.18 14.55 7.26
N ARG A 368 -12.71 14.27 6.06
CA ARG A 368 -12.07 13.40 5.08
C ARG A 368 -10.74 13.96 4.61
N GLU A 369 -10.67 15.27 4.36
CA GLU A 369 -9.41 15.94 3.98
C GLU A 369 -8.39 15.95 5.12
N VAL A 370 -8.83 16.08 6.38
CA VAL A 370 -7.95 15.93 7.55
C VAL A 370 -7.37 14.52 7.63
N ILE A 371 -8.20 13.48 7.45
CA ILE A 371 -7.75 12.08 7.41
C ILE A 371 -6.79 11.86 6.23
N LYS A 372 -7.11 12.43 5.06
CA LYS A 372 -6.25 12.36 3.87
C LYS A 372 -4.90 13.00 4.13
N ALA A 373 -4.83 14.15 4.80
CA ALA A 373 -3.56 14.77 5.17
C ALA A 373 -2.72 13.86 6.07
N CYS A 374 -3.34 13.19 7.05
CA CYS A 374 -2.67 12.20 7.90
C CYS A 374 -2.20 10.96 7.11
N ALA A 375 -3.04 10.47 6.20
CA ALA A 375 -2.75 9.34 5.32
C ALA A 375 -1.58 9.65 4.38
N THR A 376 -1.58 10.81 3.72
CA THR A 376 -0.49 11.27 2.85
C THR A 376 0.83 11.35 3.62
N PHE A 377 0.82 11.93 4.83
CA PHE A 377 2.04 11.98 5.65
C PHE A 377 2.59 10.58 5.94
N SER A 378 1.72 9.65 6.36
CA SER A 378 2.11 8.28 6.68
C SER A 378 2.63 7.51 5.46
N HIS A 379 1.97 7.68 4.30
CA HIS A 379 2.38 7.10 3.02
C HIS A 379 3.77 7.59 2.60
N ASP A 380 3.94 8.91 2.46
CA ASP A 380 5.18 9.54 2.02
C ASP A 380 6.33 9.29 3.00
N PHE A 381 6.06 9.21 4.30
CA PHE A 381 7.07 8.87 5.32
C PHE A 381 7.65 7.46 5.10
N VAL A 382 6.80 6.47 4.79
CA VAL A 382 7.27 5.10 4.51
C VAL A 382 8.05 5.04 3.20
N LEU A 383 7.60 5.78 2.17
CA LEU A 383 8.30 5.87 0.88
C LEU A 383 9.67 6.55 1.00
N MET A 384 9.79 7.59 1.83
CA MET A 384 11.06 8.26 2.11
C MET A 384 12.04 7.35 2.87
N HIS A 385 11.50 6.49 3.75
CA HIS A 385 12.23 5.50 4.53
C HIS A 385 13.44 6.11 5.29
N PRO A 386 13.23 7.07 6.20
CA PRO A 386 14.30 7.88 6.80
C PRO A 386 15.26 7.09 7.70
N PHE A 387 14.81 5.96 8.27
CA PHE A 387 15.59 5.15 9.20
C PHE A 387 16.02 3.84 8.56
N SER A 388 17.03 3.18 9.12
CA SER A 388 17.48 1.88 8.59
C SER A 388 16.45 0.78 8.83
N ASP A 389 15.60 0.90 9.85
CA ASP A 389 14.53 -0.05 10.18
C ASP A 389 13.39 0.69 10.90
N GLY A 390 12.30 -0.01 11.21
CA GLY A 390 11.22 0.51 12.04
C GLY A 390 10.29 1.49 11.33
N ASN A 391 10.54 1.85 10.07
CA ASN A 391 9.80 2.89 9.34
C ASN A 391 8.29 2.61 9.27
N LEU A 392 7.88 1.37 8.94
CA LEU A 392 6.46 1.05 8.85
C LEU A 392 5.77 1.09 10.23
N ARG A 393 6.42 0.53 11.27
CA ARG A 393 5.93 0.55 12.65
C ARG A 393 5.76 1.98 13.16
N LEU A 394 6.78 2.81 12.95
CA LEU A 394 6.75 4.22 13.33
C LEU A 394 5.71 4.99 12.54
N SER A 395 5.57 4.73 11.23
CA SER A 395 4.56 5.41 10.39
C SER A 395 3.13 5.17 10.87
N GLN A 396 2.77 3.94 11.25
CA GLN A 396 1.46 3.63 11.81
C GLN A 396 1.18 4.41 13.10
N GLN A 397 2.19 4.55 13.95
CA GLN A 397 2.02 5.27 15.22
C GLN A 397 2.00 6.78 15.00
N LEU A 398 2.78 7.30 14.06
CA LEU A 398 2.68 8.70 13.62
C LEU A 398 1.30 8.98 13.03
N LEU A 399 0.74 8.09 12.20
CA LEU A 399 -0.63 8.22 11.69
C LEU A 399 -1.65 8.39 12.83
N ASN A 400 -1.62 7.51 13.84
CA ASN A 400 -2.51 7.60 15.00
C ASN A 400 -2.24 8.84 15.88
N PHE A 401 -0.98 9.26 16.02
CA PHE A 401 -0.64 10.52 16.68
C PHE A 401 -1.24 11.73 15.96
N LEU A 402 -1.16 11.78 14.62
CA LEU A 402 -1.72 12.87 13.82
C LEU A 402 -3.26 12.87 13.83
N LEU A 403 -3.89 11.70 13.78
CA LEU A 403 -5.33 11.57 13.98
C LEU A 403 -5.74 12.13 15.35
N ALA A 404 -5.07 11.73 16.44
CA ALA A 404 -5.35 12.25 17.78
C ALA A 404 -5.15 13.76 17.91
N LYS A 405 -4.10 14.32 17.30
CA LYS A 405 -3.83 15.77 17.30
C LYS A 405 -4.92 16.57 16.60
N ASN A 406 -5.66 15.96 15.68
CA ASN A 406 -6.81 16.56 15.01
C ASN A 406 -8.16 16.13 15.61
N ASN A 407 -8.18 15.60 16.84
CA ASN A 407 -9.37 15.12 17.54
C ASN A 407 -10.14 14.03 16.77
N LEU A 408 -9.43 13.21 16.01
CA LEU A 408 -9.98 12.07 15.29
C LEU A 408 -9.74 10.77 16.07
N PRO A 409 -10.49 9.72 15.73
CA PRO A 409 -10.34 8.41 16.37
C PRO A 409 -9.02 7.79 15.95
N LEU A 410 -8.48 6.93 16.81
CA LEU A 410 -7.35 6.09 16.44
C LEU A 410 -7.82 4.93 15.59
N CYS A 411 -6.93 4.40 14.75
CA CYS A 411 -7.23 3.29 13.86
C CYS A 411 -6.27 2.11 14.07
N ILE A 412 -6.76 0.91 13.79
CA ILE A 412 -5.93 -0.28 13.59
C ILE A 412 -6.21 -0.78 12.19
N LEU A 413 -5.25 -0.56 11.28
CA LEU A 413 -5.36 -1.01 9.90
C LEU A 413 -5.38 -2.53 9.84
N SER A 414 -6.33 -3.11 9.10
CA SER A 414 -6.39 -4.55 8.86
C SER A 414 -5.13 -5.07 8.16
N GLU A 415 -4.56 -4.24 7.28
CA GLU A 415 -3.42 -4.58 6.43
C GLU A 415 -2.43 -3.41 6.42
N PRO A 416 -1.58 -3.28 7.46
CA PRO A 416 -0.69 -2.12 7.60
C PRO A 416 0.33 -1.97 6.48
N PHE A 417 0.72 -3.07 5.84
CA PHE A 417 1.66 -3.10 4.71
C PHE A 417 1.11 -2.46 3.44
N LEU A 418 -0.19 -2.12 3.40
CA LEU A 418 -0.78 -1.34 2.31
C LEU A 418 -0.33 0.13 2.33
N ILE A 419 0.12 0.68 3.47
CA ILE A 419 0.51 2.10 3.59
C ILE A 419 1.35 2.57 2.41
N PRO A 420 2.47 1.92 2.01
CA PRO A 420 3.27 2.36 0.86
C PRO A 420 2.68 2.02 -0.52
N GLY A 421 1.74 1.07 -0.61
CA GLY A 421 1.30 0.51 -1.88
C GLY A 421 -0.09 0.90 -2.35
N VAL A 422 -0.89 1.57 -1.50
CA VAL A 422 -2.17 2.19 -1.90
C VAL A 422 -2.04 3.71 -1.93
N SER A 423 -2.90 4.37 -2.71
CA SER A 423 -2.94 5.83 -2.75
C SER A 423 -3.41 6.41 -1.41
N PRO A 424 -3.04 7.66 -1.06
CA PRO A 424 -3.57 8.31 0.13
C PRO A 424 -5.11 8.38 0.17
N ASP A 425 -5.78 8.46 -0.98
CA ASP A 425 -7.24 8.46 -1.07
C ASP A 425 -7.86 7.10 -0.70
N GLU A 426 -7.27 5.99 -1.13
CA GLU A 426 -7.68 4.65 -0.72
C GLU A 426 -7.35 4.41 0.77
N LEU A 427 -6.19 4.88 1.23
CA LEU A 427 -5.76 4.74 2.61
C LEU A 427 -6.73 5.42 3.59
N VAL A 428 -7.42 6.51 3.19
CA VAL A 428 -8.50 7.14 3.98
C VAL A 428 -9.60 6.13 4.32
N ASP A 429 -10.01 5.30 3.38
CA ASP A 429 -11.08 4.33 3.59
C ASP A 429 -10.60 3.16 4.48
N HIS A 430 -9.34 2.74 4.32
CA HIS A 430 -8.72 1.78 5.23
C HIS A 430 -8.59 2.32 6.67
N ILE A 431 -8.24 3.59 6.83
CA ILE A 431 -8.19 4.27 8.14
C ILE A 431 -9.58 4.31 8.77
N ALA A 432 -10.59 4.70 7.99
CA ALA A 432 -11.97 4.78 8.44
C ALA A 432 -12.45 3.42 8.97
N LYS A 433 -12.27 2.34 8.20
CA LYS A 433 -12.54 0.96 8.65
C LYS A 433 -11.72 0.59 9.90
N GLY A 434 -10.48 1.07 9.98
CA GLY A 434 -9.61 0.86 11.13
C GLY A 434 -10.09 1.49 12.43
N PHE A 435 -11.01 2.48 12.39
CA PHE A 435 -11.63 3.04 13.59
C PHE A 435 -12.49 2.01 14.33
N ASP A 436 -13.24 1.18 13.60
CA ASP A 436 -14.03 0.09 14.19
C ASP A 436 -13.12 -0.97 14.82
N ASN A 437 -12.00 -1.32 14.18
CA ASN A 437 -11.02 -2.25 14.74
C ASN A 437 -10.43 -1.73 16.06
N PHE A 438 -10.10 -0.44 16.12
CA PHE A 438 -9.62 0.19 17.34
C PHE A 438 -10.68 0.17 18.44
N GLU A 439 -11.92 0.57 18.14
CA GLU A 439 -13.01 0.51 19.11
C GLU A 439 -13.27 -0.90 19.62
N HIS A 440 -13.26 -1.88 18.72
CA HIS A 440 -13.44 -3.28 19.07
C HIS A 440 -12.36 -3.74 20.04
N LEU A 441 -11.09 -3.43 19.76
CA LEU A 441 -9.98 -3.72 20.68
C LEU A 441 -10.20 -3.07 22.04
N MET A 442 -10.57 -1.79 22.09
CA MET A 442 -10.78 -1.07 23.36
C MET A 442 -11.97 -1.62 24.16
N THR A 443 -12.98 -2.18 23.49
CA THR A 443 -14.20 -2.69 24.12
C THR A 443 -14.07 -4.15 24.53
N LYS A 444 -13.38 -4.96 23.72
CA LYS A 444 -13.33 -6.42 23.85
C LYS A 444 -11.98 -6.94 24.33
N GLY A 445 -10.92 -6.13 24.25
CA GLY A 445 -9.55 -6.54 24.58
C GLY A 445 -8.84 -7.30 23.47
N TYR A 446 -9.49 -7.53 22.32
CA TYR A 446 -8.94 -8.23 21.15
C TYR A 446 -9.48 -7.68 19.83
N LEU A 447 -8.89 -8.05 18.70
CA LEU A 447 -9.32 -7.61 17.36
C LEU A 447 -10.40 -8.52 16.73
N PRO A 448 -11.25 -7.98 15.83
CA PRO A 448 -12.22 -8.80 15.11
C PRO A 448 -11.58 -9.98 14.38
N GLY A 449 -12.18 -11.16 14.53
CA GLY A 449 -11.72 -12.39 13.86
C GLY A 449 -10.44 -13.00 14.41
N THR A 450 -9.97 -12.58 15.60
CA THR A 450 -8.91 -13.30 16.32
C THR A 450 -9.46 -14.63 16.85
N ASN A 451 -8.70 -15.71 16.64
CA ASN A 451 -9.04 -17.05 17.12
C ASN A 451 -8.77 -17.14 18.62
N ILE A 452 -9.52 -16.38 19.42
CA ILE A 452 -9.57 -16.65 20.83
C ILE A 452 -10.62 -17.75 20.97
N GLU A 453 -10.16 -19.00 20.95
CA GLU A 453 -10.87 -20.09 21.60
C GLU A 453 -10.91 -19.71 23.10
N PHE A 454 -11.83 -18.80 23.45
CA PHE A 454 -12.23 -18.61 24.82
C PHE A 454 -12.88 -19.93 25.18
N ASP A 455 -12.14 -20.76 25.91
CA ASP A 455 -12.61 -21.97 26.55
C ASP A 455 -13.62 -21.57 27.63
N SER A 456 -14.78 -21.09 27.17
CA SER A 456 -15.83 -20.47 27.98
C SER A 456 -16.48 -21.48 28.95
N GLU A 457 -16.16 -22.77 28.79
CA GLU A 457 -16.61 -23.85 29.67
C GLU A 457 -15.78 -23.97 30.96
N ASN A 458 -14.62 -23.31 31.08
CA ASN A 458 -13.77 -23.36 32.27
C ASN A 458 -13.66 -22.05 33.06
N ILE A 459 -14.46 -21.02 32.72
CA ILE A 459 -14.52 -19.81 33.54
C ILE A 459 -15.44 -20.08 34.72
N ASP A 460 -14.84 -20.43 35.86
CA ASP A 460 -15.53 -20.46 37.14
C ASP A 460 -16.18 -19.09 37.37
N LYS A 461 -17.49 -19.05 37.64
CA LYS A 461 -18.29 -17.81 37.68
C LYS A 461 -17.86 -16.83 38.78
N ASN A 462 -16.87 -17.21 39.58
CA ASN A 462 -16.28 -16.42 40.65
C ASN A 462 -14.97 -15.73 40.24
N ASP A 463 -14.38 -16.06 39.09
CA ASP A 463 -13.16 -15.40 38.62
C ASP A 463 -13.48 -14.10 37.89
N ASN A 464 -13.15 -12.99 38.55
CA ASN A 464 -13.20 -11.65 37.98
C ASN A 464 -12.33 -11.63 36.69
N PRO A 465 -12.84 -11.16 35.53
CA PRO A 465 -12.10 -11.17 34.26
C PRO A 465 -10.74 -10.43 34.30
N THR A 466 -10.48 -9.62 35.33
CA THR A 466 -9.16 -9.03 35.62
C THR A 466 -8.08 -10.04 36.08
N ASN A 467 -8.45 -11.23 36.59
CA ASN A 467 -7.50 -12.23 37.07
C ASN A 467 -6.97 -13.18 35.97
N LEU A 468 -7.67 -13.31 34.84
CA LEU A 468 -7.32 -14.22 33.74
C LEU A 468 -6.29 -13.63 32.75
N ILE A 469 -5.96 -12.34 32.87
CA ILE A 469 -4.96 -11.61 32.07
C ILE A 469 -3.52 -11.83 32.62
N GLY A 470 -3.36 -12.75 33.57
CA GLY A 470 -2.17 -12.85 34.43
C GLY A 470 -0.97 -13.64 33.91
N GLN A 471 -0.89 -14.10 32.66
CA GLN A 471 0.21 -14.97 32.19
C GLN A 471 1.05 -14.39 31.04
N SER A 472 1.05 -13.07 30.87
CA SER A 472 1.83 -12.40 29.82
C SER A 472 3.31 -12.24 30.17
N ILE A 473 4.16 -12.13 29.13
CA ILE A 473 5.61 -11.83 29.18
C ILE A 473 5.99 -10.59 30.03
N PHE A 474 5.01 -9.79 30.45
CA PHE A 474 5.17 -8.66 31.37
C PHE A 474 5.40 -9.05 32.83
N LYS A 475 5.28 -10.33 33.20
CA LYS A 475 5.74 -10.82 34.50
C LYS A 475 7.23 -11.12 34.45
N SER A 476 8.05 -10.13 34.78
CA SER A 476 9.40 -10.41 35.25
C SER A 476 9.29 -11.28 36.51
N LYS A 477 9.99 -12.42 36.52
CA LYS A 477 10.23 -13.17 37.75
C LYS A 477 10.97 -12.23 38.71
N ALA A 478 10.27 -11.67 39.69
CA ALA A 478 10.89 -11.29 40.95
C ALA A 478 11.23 -12.60 41.69
N GLY A 479 12.31 -13.26 41.27
CA GLY A 479 12.92 -14.33 42.04
C GLY A 479 13.83 -13.72 43.12
N PRO A 480 13.84 -14.27 44.35
CA PRO A 480 14.78 -13.81 45.36
C PRO A 480 16.22 -14.04 44.85
N MET A 481 17.07 -13.03 45.01
CA MET A 481 18.52 -13.18 44.90
C MET A 481 18.97 -14.23 45.92
N GLU A 482 19.20 -15.45 45.46
CA GLU A 482 20.09 -16.37 46.15
C GLU A 482 21.47 -16.26 45.50
N ASP A 483 22.41 -15.79 46.31
CA ASP A 483 23.84 -15.96 46.14
C ASP A 483 24.15 -17.44 45.88
N ASN A 484 24.78 -17.77 44.75
CA ASN A 484 25.72 -18.88 44.65
C ASN A 484 26.53 -18.84 43.36
N GLY A 485 27.84 -18.67 43.52
CA GLY A 485 28.80 -19.70 43.10
C GLY A 485 29.02 -19.94 41.61
N ALA A 486 30.18 -19.50 41.15
CA ALA A 486 30.87 -19.86 39.91
C ALA A 486 30.56 -21.26 39.34
N LEU A 487 30.37 -21.32 38.01
CA LEU A 487 30.99 -22.36 37.16
C LEU A 487 30.97 -21.95 35.69
N SER A 488 32.15 -22.03 35.10
CA SER A 488 32.48 -21.83 33.69
C SER A 488 31.83 -22.88 32.79
N GLY A 489 31.21 -22.46 31.68
CA GLY A 489 30.74 -23.36 30.63
C GLY A 489 30.68 -22.65 29.29
N ILE A 490 31.74 -22.79 28.50
CA ILE A 490 31.79 -22.39 27.09
C ILE A 490 30.87 -23.31 26.30
N VAL A 491 29.80 -22.78 25.70
CA VAL A 491 29.00 -23.48 24.69
C VAL A 491 29.20 -22.79 23.35
N LYS A 492 29.97 -23.44 22.48
CA LYS A 492 30.03 -23.19 21.04
C LYS A 492 28.72 -23.69 20.42
N LEU A 493 27.99 -22.80 19.75
CA LEU A 493 26.93 -23.18 18.80
C LEU A 493 27.43 -22.88 17.38
N SER A 494 27.66 -23.93 16.61
CA SER A 494 27.94 -23.91 15.18
C SER A 494 26.62 -23.76 14.42
N CYS A 495 26.52 -22.73 13.58
CA CYS A 495 25.50 -22.62 12.54
C CYS A 495 25.85 -23.54 11.38
N GLU A 496 24.93 -24.43 11.00
CA GLU A 496 24.92 -25.06 9.68
C GLU A 496 23.86 -24.37 8.81
N LEU A 497 24.32 -23.95 7.63
CA LEU A 497 23.56 -23.28 6.57
C LEU A 497 22.92 -24.32 5.65
N HIS A 498 21.62 -24.21 5.42
CA HIS A 498 20.94 -24.64 4.19
C HIS A 498 20.04 -23.52 3.70
#